data_AF-A0AAE4D1M7-F1
#
_entry.id   AF-A0AAE4D1M7-F1
#
_cell.length_a   1.000
_cell.length_b   1.000
_cell.length_c   1.000
_cell.angle_alpha   90.00
_cell.angle_beta   90.00
_cell.angle_gamma   90.00
#
_symmetry.space_group_name_H-M   'P 1'
#
loop_
_entity.id
_entity.type
_entity.pdbx_description
1 polymer ?
#
loop_
_entity_poly.entity_id
_entity_poly.type
_entity_poly.pdbx_seq_one_letter_code
_entity_poly.pdbx_strand_id
1 'polypeptide(L)'
;MSDRERASAAGAPPGGAQPPAEVMLDGIWVDLRALAREVSVRFIAETPAYVDRYGEHAEAWCTHDCQHMLSWALGAEEGYVDLGGQVAWLARVLEARGFPLEWLARDLELSAAVVGERLPRRANEVAARLRDVAATVRSTPTFLD
;
A
#
# COMPACT_ATOMS: atom_id res chain seq x y z
N MET A 1 12.19 18.15 26.74
CA MET A 1 12.20 16.98 25.84
C MET A 1 13.61 16.80 25.31
N SER A 2 14.26 15.71 25.70
CA SER A 2 15.62 15.36 25.29
C SER A 2 15.62 14.78 23.87
N ASP A 3 16.70 14.93 23.11
CA ASP A 3 16.85 14.33 21.78
C ASP A 3 16.74 12.80 21.78
N ARG A 4 16.92 12.15 22.94
CA ARG A 4 16.65 10.72 23.14
C ARG A 4 15.16 10.36 23.13
N GLU A 5 14.29 11.27 23.56
CA GLU A 5 12.84 11.06 23.57
C GLU A 5 12.24 11.24 22.17
N ARG A 6 12.87 12.07 21.32
CA ARG A 6 12.52 12.18 19.89
C ARG A 6 12.93 10.96 19.09
N ALA A 7 14.09 10.36 19.39
CA ALA A 7 14.58 9.15 18.70
C ALA A 7 13.73 7.90 18.98
N SER A 8 13.06 7.80 20.13
CA SER A 8 12.15 6.68 20.43
C SER A 8 10.77 6.80 19.77
N ALA A 9 10.42 7.98 19.23
CA ALA A 9 9.17 8.22 18.51
C ALA A 9 9.27 7.91 17.01
N ALA A 10 10.49 7.89 16.45
CA ALA A 10 10.73 7.38 15.10
C ALA A 10 10.73 5.85 15.16
N GLY A 11 9.67 5.22 14.65
CA GLY A 11 9.53 3.75 14.66
C GLY A 11 10.67 3.06 13.91
N ALA A 12 10.98 1.79 14.22
CA ALA A 12 12.01 1.03 13.51
C ALA A 12 11.74 0.97 11.97
N PRO A 13 12.77 0.76 11.12
CA PRO A 13 12.57 0.56 9.69
C PRO A 13 11.68 -0.66 9.39
N PRO A 14 11.16 -0.79 8.15
CA PRO A 14 10.37 -1.95 7.74
C PRO A 14 11.05 -3.27 8.07
N GLY A 15 10.30 -4.17 8.71
CA GLY A 15 10.73 -5.53 9.02
C GLY A 15 9.71 -6.55 8.52
N GLY A 16 10.07 -7.83 8.61
CA GLY A 16 9.22 -8.93 8.13
C GLY A 16 9.58 -9.38 6.72
N ALA A 17 8.62 -10.05 6.05
CA ALA A 17 8.81 -10.59 4.72
C ALA A 17 8.98 -9.46 3.69
N GLN A 18 10.10 -9.48 2.97
CA GLN A 18 10.35 -8.50 1.93
C GLN A 18 9.38 -8.69 0.75
N PRO A 19 8.78 -7.61 0.24
CA PRO A 19 7.98 -7.68 -0.98
C PRO A 19 8.88 -8.05 -2.18
N PRO A 20 8.34 -8.73 -3.20
CA PRO A 20 9.08 -8.98 -4.43
C PRO A 20 9.43 -7.65 -5.10
N ALA A 21 10.65 -7.51 -5.60
CA ALA A 21 11.10 -6.29 -6.28
C ALA A 21 10.39 -6.10 -7.64
N GLU A 22 10.04 -7.20 -8.28
CA GLU A 22 9.44 -7.22 -9.61
C GLU A 22 8.38 -8.33 -9.69
N VAL A 23 7.40 -8.16 -10.58
CA VAL A 23 6.44 -9.20 -10.94
C VAL A 23 6.24 -9.25 -12.45
N MET A 24 5.84 -10.41 -12.95
CA MET A 24 5.47 -10.58 -14.35
C MET A 24 4.01 -10.18 -14.56
N LEU A 25 3.74 -9.36 -15.57
CA LEU A 25 2.40 -9.03 -16.06
C LEU A 25 2.40 -9.13 -17.59
N ASP A 26 1.54 -9.97 -18.16
CA ASP A 26 1.45 -10.19 -19.62
C ASP A 26 2.82 -10.48 -20.30
N GLY A 27 3.72 -11.15 -19.58
CA GLY A 27 5.07 -11.47 -20.07
C GLY A 27 6.09 -10.32 -19.99
N ILE A 28 5.78 -9.23 -19.30
CA ILE A 28 6.69 -8.10 -19.03
C ILE A 28 6.98 -8.03 -17.52
N TRP A 29 8.26 -7.85 -17.18
CA TRP A 29 8.67 -7.56 -15.81
C TRP A 29 8.32 -6.12 -15.44
N VAL A 30 7.60 -5.95 -14.34
CA VAL A 30 7.20 -4.67 -13.76
C VAL A 30 8.03 -4.41 -12.51
N ASP A 31 8.74 -3.27 -12.48
CA ASP A 31 9.46 -2.79 -11.28
C ASP A 31 8.46 -2.28 -10.23
N LEU A 32 8.18 -3.12 -9.24
CA LEU A 32 7.24 -2.79 -8.17
C LEU A 32 7.78 -1.71 -7.26
N ARG A 33 9.10 -1.67 -7.04
CA ARG A 33 9.71 -0.70 -6.12
C ARG A 33 9.58 0.71 -6.67
N ALA A 34 9.78 0.90 -7.97
CA ALA A 34 9.61 2.20 -8.61
C ALA A 34 8.16 2.69 -8.50
N LEU A 35 7.18 1.83 -8.78
CA LEU A 35 5.76 2.16 -8.64
C LEU A 35 5.39 2.46 -7.19
N ALA A 36 5.79 1.60 -6.25
CA ALA A 36 5.51 1.75 -4.83
C ALA A 36 6.08 3.04 -4.25
N ARG A 37 7.28 3.42 -4.67
CA ARG A 37 7.88 4.69 -4.25
C ARG A 37 7.08 5.89 -4.77
N GLU A 38 6.58 5.82 -6.00
CA GLU A 38 5.75 6.89 -6.56
C GLU A 38 4.42 7.02 -5.81
N VAL A 39 3.76 5.91 -5.47
CA VAL A 39 2.57 5.91 -4.61
C VAL A 39 2.89 6.54 -3.26
N SER A 40 3.97 6.09 -2.61
CA SER A 40 4.41 6.57 -1.29
C SER A 40 4.64 8.08 -1.26
N VAL A 41 5.31 8.63 -2.28
CA VAL A 41 5.53 10.08 -2.40
C VAL A 41 4.21 10.84 -2.48
N ARG A 42 3.24 10.35 -3.28
CA ARG A 42 1.92 10.99 -3.40
C ARG A 42 1.12 10.89 -2.10
N PHE A 43 1.12 9.71 -1.48
CA PHE A 43 0.37 9.46 -0.25
C PHE A 43 0.88 10.29 0.92
N ILE A 44 2.20 10.35 1.12
CA ILE A 44 2.83 11.15 2.18
C ILE A 44 2.57 12.64 1.99
N ALA A 45 2.56 13.12 0.74
CA ALA A 45 2.23 14.51 0.44
C ALA A 45 0.77 14.85 0.81
N GLU A 46 -0.16 13.91 0.65
CA GLU A 46 -1.58 14.07 1.01
C GLU A 46 -1.87 13.80 2.49
N THR A 47 -0.98 13.07 3.19
CA THR A 47 -1.19 12.58 4.55
C THR A 47 -0.02 12.93 5.49
N PRO A 48 0.19 14.21 5.85
CA PRO A 48 1.29 14.61 6.73
C PRO A 48 1.30 13.90 8.10
N ALA A 49 0.12 13.57 8.63
CA ALA A 49 -0.02 12.82 9.87
C ALA A 49 0.58 11.40 9.82
N TYR A 50 0.79 10.84 8.62
CA TYR A 50 1.54 9.59 8.46
C TYR A 50 3.02 9.79 8.81
N VAL A 51 3.60 10.93 8.45
CA VAL A 51 4.97 11.30 8.82
C VAL A 51 5.07 11.50 10.33
N ASP A 52 4.08 12.14 10.96
CA ASP A 52 4.04 12.29 12.42
C ASP A 52 4.04 10.92 13.13
N ARG A 53 3.40 9.90 12.53
CA ARG A 53 3.34 8.54 13.08
C ARG A 53 4.63 7.74 12.90
N TYR A 54 5.30 7.85 11.76
CA TYR A 54 6.42 6.97 11.38
C TYR A 54 7.79 7.68 11.34
N GLY A 55 7.81 9.00 11.50
CA GLY A 55 9.04 9.80 11.53
C GLY A 55 9.89 9.65 10.26
N GLU A 56 11.20 9.54 10.46
CA GLU A 56 12.18 9.41 9.36
C GLU A 56 12.00 8.13 8.51
N HIS A 57 11.23 7.15 9.01
CA HIS A 57 10.98 5.90 8.34
C HIS A 57 9.65 5.86 7.56
N ALA A 58 8.91 6.97 7.51
CA ALA A 58 7.63 7.06 6.82
C ALA A 58 7.72 6.62 5.34
N GLU A 59 8.67 7.16 4.57
CA GLU A 59 8.83 6.79 3.15
C GLU A 59 9.16 5.30 3.00
N ALA A 60 9.99 4.76 3.89
CA ALA A 60 10.41 3.36 3.83
C ALA A 60 9.24 2.41 4.11
N TRP A 61 8.46 2.67 5.16
CA TRP A 61 7.24 1.89 5.48
C TRP A 61 6.20 1.99 4.38
N CYS A 62 5.90 3.19 3.93
CA CYS A 62 4.89 3.39 2.90
C CYS A 62 5.30 2.70 1.59
N THR A 63 6.57 2.83 1.16
CA THR A 63 7.08 2.12 -0.03
C THR A 63 7.00 0.60 0.14
N HIS A 64 7.40 0.07 1.30
CA HIS A 64 7.36 -1.37 1.57
C HIS A 64 5.93 -1.92 1.47
N ASP A 65 4.96 -1.25 2.08
CA ASP A 65 3.57 -1.71 2.12
C ASP A 65 2.88 -1.55 0.76
N CYS A 66 3.13 -0.43 0.06
CA CYS A 66 2.69 -0.22 -1.33
C CYS A 66 3.20 -1.34 -2.25
N GLN A 67 4.44 -1.78 -2.08
CA GLN A 67 5.05 -2.81 -2.91
C GLN A 67 4.36 -4.18 -2.74
N HIS A 68 3.97 -4.55 -1.51
CA HIS A 68 3.14 -5.74 -1.25
C HIS A 68 1.77 -5.63 -1.92
N MET A 69 1.09 -4.49 -1.75
CA MET A 69 -0.25 -4.29 -2.32
C MET A 69 -0.24 -4.31 -3.86
N LEU A 70 0.75 -3.69 -4.49
CA LEU A 70 0.92 -3.73 -5.94
C LEU A 70 1.24 -5.15 -6.43
N SER A 71 2.05 -5.91 -5.70
CA SER A 71 2.30 -7.33 -6.00
C SER A 71 1.01 -8.15 -5.97
N TRP A 72 0.14 -7.94 -4.96
CA TRP A 72 -1.14 -8.63 -4.89
C TRP A 72 -2.08 -8.24 -6.02
N ALA A 73 -2.14 -6.95 -6.36
CA ALA A 73 -3.03 -6.47 -7.42
C ALA A 73 -2.66 -7.03 -8.79
N LEU A 74 -1.36 -7.03 -9.11
CA LEU A 74 -0.85 -7.61 -10.35
C LEU A 74 -0.98 -9.14 -10.35
N GLY A 75 -0.76 -9.79 -9.21
CA GLY A 75 -0.96 -11.23 -9.08
C GLY A 75 -2.42 -11.67 -9.18
N ALA A 76 -3.36 -10.82 -8.78
CA ALA A 76 -4.78 -11.05 -8.99
C ALA A 76 -5.16 -10.95 -10.48
N GLU A 77 -4.55 -10.02 -11.22
CA GLU A 77 -4.77 -9.91 -12.67
C GLU A 77 -4.29 -11.15 -13.43
N GLU A 78 -3.16 -11.73 -13.00
CA GLU A 78 -2.64 -13.00 -13.51
C GLU A 78 -3.34 -14.24 -12.91
N GLY A 79 -4.29 -14.04 -11.99
CA GLY A 79 -5.18 -15.11 -11.49
C GLY A 79 -4.62 -16.00 -10.37
N TYR A 80 -3.54 -15.59 -9.68
CA TYR A 80 -2.93 -16.37 -8.60
C TYR A 80 -2.98 -15.72 -7.21
N VAL A 81 -3.58 -14.54 -7.08
CA VAL A 81 -3.84 -13.87 -5.79
C VAL A 81 -5.31 -13.48 -5.66
N ASP A 82 -5.90 -13.75 -4.49
CA ASP A 82 -7.18 -13.14 -4.09
C ASP A 82 -6.91 -11.75 -3.48
N LEU A 83 -6.99 -10.70 -4.30
CA LEU A 83 -6.75 -9.33 -3.86
C LEU A 83 -7.72 -8.90 -2.75
N GLY A 84 -9.01 -9.26 -2.87
CA GLY A 84 -10.02 -8.90 -1.89
C GLY A 84 -9.73 -9.51 -0.53
N GLY A 85 -9.39 -10.81 -0.51
CA GLY A 85 -8.98 -11.52 0.70
C GLY A 85 -7.71 -10.94 1.35
N GLN A 86 -6.69 -10.61 0.55
CA GLN A 86 -5.45 -10.00 1.06
C GLN A 86 -5.70 -8.62 1.68
N VAL A 87 -6.46 -7.76 1.00
CA VAL A 87 -6.78 -6.41 1.49
C VAL A 87 -7.67 -6.48 2.74
N ALA A 88 -8.64 -7.39 2.80
CA ALA A 88 -9.47 -7.59 3.98
C ALA A 88 -8.65 -8.07 5.19
N TRP A 89 -7.72 -9.01 4.98
CA TRP A 89 -6.78 -9.43 6.02
C TRP A 89 -5.91 -8.26 6.50
N LEU A 90 -5.34 -7.48 5.58
CA LEU A 90 -4.51 -6.32 5.93
C LEU A 90 -5.32 -5.27 6.69
N ALA A 91 -6.53 -4.95 6.24
CA ALA A 91 -7.43 -4.01 6.91
C ALA A 91 -7.72 -4.44 8.35
N ARG A 92 -8.01 -5.72 8.59
CA ARG A 92 -8.18 -6.28 9.95
C ARG A 92 -6.94 -6.08 10.82
N VAL A 93 -5.75 -6.37 10.28
CA VAL A 93 -4.47 -6.20 11.01
C VAL A 93 -4.21 -4.72 11.34
N LEU A 94 -4.46 -3.83 10.40
CA LEU A 94 -4.27 -2.39 10.54
C LEU A 94 -5.25 -1.78 11.54
N GLU A 95 -6.52 -2.14 11.45
CA GLU A 95 -7.56 -1.70 12.38
C GLU A 95 -7.26 -2.15 13.82
N ALA A 96 -6.86 -3.41 14.01
CA ALA A 96 -6.46 -3.93 15.33
C ALA A 96 -5.26 -3.18 15.94
N ARG A 97 -4.46 -2.49 15.11
CA ARG A 97 -3.31 -1.66 15.51
C ARG A 97 -3.64 -0.16 15.59
N GLY A 98 -4.92 0.20 15.48
CA GLY A 98 -5.39 1.58 15.48
C GLY A 98 -4.87 2.40 14.30
N PHE A 99 -4.60 1.76 13.16
CA PHE A 99 -4.26 2.46 11.92
C PHE A 99 -5.55 2.94 11.23
N PRO A 100 -5.62 4.19 10.73
CA PRO A 100 -6.83 4.69 10.06
C PRO A 100 -7.11 3.96 8.75
N LEU A 101 -8.24 3.27 8.63
CA LEU A 101 -8.59 2.54 7.40
C LEU A 101 -8.84 3.45 6.19
N GLU A 102 -9.22 4.71 6.41
CA GLU A 102 -9.31 5.71 5.33
C GLU A 102 -7.95 5.94 4.66
N TRP A 103 -6.85 5.82 5.40
CA TRP A 103 -5.51 5.92 4.82
C TRP A 103 -5.18 4.73 3.93
N LEU A 104 -5.59 3.52 4.33
CA LEU A 104 -5.46 2.33 3.49
C LEU A 104 -6.28 2.48 2.20
N ALA A 105 -7.54 2.90 2.31
CA ALA A 105 -8.39 3.13 1.15
C ALA A 105 -7.76 4.16 0.19
N ARG A 106 -7.21 5.25 0.73
CA ARG A 106 -6.57 6.28 -0.07
C ARG A 106 -5.29 5.79 -0.77
N ASP A 107 -4.47 4.99 -0.08
CA ASP A 107 -3.27 4.41 -0.66
C ASP A 107 -3.59 3.45 -1.83
N LEU A 108 -4.66 2.66 -1.71
CA LEU A 108 -5.17 1.80 -2.79
C LEU A 108 -5.66 2.63 -4.00
N GLU A 109 -6.31 3.77 -3.78
CA GLU A 109 -6.70 4.69 -4.86
C GLU A 109 -5.50 5.30 -5.59
N LEU A 110 -4.47 5.71 -4.83
CA LEU A 110 -3.23 6.24 -5.40
C LEU A 110 -2.46 5.16 -6.15
N SER A 111 -2.43 3.93 -5.63
CA SER A 111 -1.92 2.76 -6.33
C SER A 111 -2.63 2.54 -7.66
N ALA A 112 -3.97 2.65 -7.69
CA ALA A 112 -4.74 2.55 -8.92
C ALA A 112 -4.39 3.65 -9.94
N ALA A 113 -4.20 4.88 -9.47
CA ALA A 113 -3.81 6.00 -10.32
C ALA A 113 -2.41 5.77 -10.94
N VAL A 114 -1.41 5.43 -10.11
CA VAL A 114 -0.04 5.16 -10.57
C VAL A 114 0.00 3.99 -11.55
N VAL A 115 -0.69 2.89 -11.27
CA VAL A 115 -0.80 1.76 -12.19
C VAL A 115 -1.39 2.20 -13.53
N GLY A 116 -2.50 2.94 -13.50
CA GLY A 116 -3.16 3.45 -14.70
C GLY A 116 -2.29 4.39 -15.54
N GLU A 117 -1.43 5.17 -14.89
CA GLU A 117 -0.53 6.13 -15.56
C GLU A 117 0.76 5.48 -16.10
N ARG A 118 1.27 4.45 -15.43
CA ARG A 118 2.62 3.90 -15.69
C ARG A 118 2.61 2.60 -16.49
N LEU A 119 1.54 1.81 -16.42
CA LEU A 119 1.51 0.52 -17.10
C LEU A 119 0.82 0.63 -18.48
N PRO A 120 1.44 0.09 -19.55
CA PRO A 120 0.93 0.26 -20.91
C PRO A 120 -0.21 -0.72 -21.29
N ARG A 121 -0.37 -1.82 -20.55
CA ARG A 121 -1.38 -2.88 -20.79
C ARG A 121 -1.97 -3.36 -19.48
N ARG A 122 -3.24 -3.75 -19.51
CA ARG A 122 -4.05 -4.21 -18.35
C ARG A 122 -4.11 -3.26 -17.15
N ALA A 123 -3.56 -2.07 -17.30
CA ALA A 123 -3.52 -1.04 -16.27
C ALA A 123 -4.93 -0.65 -15.83
N ASN A 124 -5.89 -0.65 -16.76
CA ASN A 124 -7.27 -0.29 -16.47
C ASN A 124 -7.96 -1.32 -15.58
N GLU A 125 -7.75 -2.61 -15.85
CA GLU A 125 -8.32 -3.72 -15.09
C GLU A 125 -7.72 -3.78 -13.67
N VAL A 126 -6.39 -3.69 -13.57
CA VAL A 126 -5.70 -3.65 -12.26
C VAL A 126 -6.11 -2.41 -11.47
N ALA A 127 -6.14 -1.23 -12.11
CA ALA A 127 -6.57 0.00 -11.46
C ALA A 127 -8.05 -0.03 -11.04
N ALA A 128 -8.93 -0.62 -11.85
CA ALA A 128 -10.34 -0.80 -11.48
C ALA A 128 -10.47 -1.67 -10.23
N ARG A 129 -9.80 -2.83 -10.19
CA ARG A 129 -9.82 -3.71 -9.03
C ARG A 129 -9.29 -3.04 -7.76
N LEU A 130 -8.20 -2.26 -7.88
CA LEU A 130 -7.65 -1.48 -6.77
C LEU A 130 -8.67 -0.46 -6.24
N ARG A 131 -9.40 0.24 -7.11
CA ARG A 131 -10.48 1.16 -6.70
C ARG A 131 -11.65 0.42 -6.05
N ASP A 132 -12.02 -0.75 -6.55
CA ASP A 132 -13.11 -1.55 -6.01
C ASP A 132 -12.81 -2.02 -4.58
N VAL A 133 -11.57 -2.50 -4.32
CA VAL A 133 -11.16 -2.87 -2.96
C VAL A 133 -11.00 -1.65 -2.06
N ALA A 134 -10.55 -0.50 -2.58
CA ALA A 134 -10.53 0.76 -1.82
C ALA A 134 -11.95 1.17 -1.36
N ALA A 135 -12.93 1.09 -2.27
CA ALA A 135 -14.33 1.37 -1.96
C ALA A 135 -14.90 0.38 -0.93
N THR A 136 -14.49 -0.89 -1.01
CA THR A 136 -14.85 -1.91 -0.02
C THR A 136 -14.30 -1.55 1.36
N VAL A 137 -13.01 -1.19 1.47
CA VAL A 137 -12.39 -0.74 2.73
C VAL A 137 -13.13 0.45 3.32
N ARG A 138 -13.44 1.47 2.50
CA ARG A 138 -14.12 2.68 2.98
C ARG A 138 -15.57 2.42 3.44
N SER A 139 -16.26 1.51 2.78
CA SER A 139 -17.68 1.21 3.07
C SER A 139 -17.88 0.20 4.20
N THR A 140 -16.83 -0.54 4.58
CA THR A 140 -16.89 -1.55 5.64
C THR A 140 -16.68 -0.89 7.00
N PRO A 141 -17.67 -0.94 7.92
CA PRO A 141 -17.56 -0.25 9.21
C PRO A 141 -16.45 -0.78 10.12
N THR A 142 -16.19 -2.08 10.07
CA THR A 142 -15.12 -2.76 10.81
C THR A 142 -14.77 -4.09 10.14
N PHE A 143 -13.51 -4.50 10.26
CA PHE A 143 -12.96 -5.79 9.82
C PHE A 143 -12.58 -6.71 11.00
N LEU A 144 -12.97 -6.37 12.23
CA LEU A 144 -12.60 -7.12 13.44
C LEU A 144 -13.55 -8.27 13.79
N ASP A 145 -14.72 -8.34 13.14
CA ASP A 145 -15.76 -9.34 13.39
C ASP A 145 -15.45 -10.74 12.82
#